data_AF-A0A349KZ40-F1
#
_entry.id   AF-A0A349KZ40-F1
#
_cell.length_a   1.000
_cell.length_b   1.000
_cell.length_c   1.000
_cell.angle_alpha   90.00
_cell.angle_beta   90.00
_cell.angle_gamma   90.00
#
_symmetry.space_group_name_H-M   'P 1'
#
loop_
_entity.id
_entity.type
_entity.pdbx_description
1 polymer ?
#
loop_
_entity_poly.entity_id
_entity_poly.type
_entity_poly.pdbx_seq_one_letter_code
_entity_poly.pdbx_strand_id
1 'polypeptide(L)' 'GAADADAATNTGFDIGAEVEVQPANYPREGVRGRLVLLDGERVVVAHESDAAGLLHVHFPRLGYLLRIADLSAD' A
#
# COMPACT_ATOMS: atom_id res chain seq x y z
N GLY A 1 17.71 -6.66 19.24
CA GLY A 1 16.42 -7.16 19.75
C GLY A 1 15.56 -7.43 18.55
N ALA A 2 15.28 -8.70 18.29
CA ALA A 2 14.65 -9.20 17.06
C ALA A 2 13.12 -9.28 17.23
N ALA A 3 12.46 -8.12 17.36
CA ALA A 3 11.00 -8.07 17.55
C ALA A 3 10.21 -7.51 16.35
N ASP A 4 10.88 -6.87 15.37
CA ASP A 4 10.17 -6.19 14.27
C ASP A 4 10.14 -6.96 12.95
N ALA A 5 10.81 -8.12 12.86
CA ALA A 5 10.97 -8.83 11.58
C ALA A 5 9.92 -9.93 11.31
N ASP A 6 9.07 -10.28 12.28
CA ASP A 6 8.23 -11.49 12.20
C ASP A 6 6.74 -11.22 11.88
N ALA A 7 6.31 -9.96 11.83
CA ALA A 7 4.93 -9.60 11.47
C ALA A 7 4.70 -9.54 9.94
N ALA A 8 5.76 -9.60 9.13
CA ALA A 8 5.69 -9.47 7.68
C ALA A 8 5.35 -10.79 6.95
N THR A 9 5.41 -11.94 7.62
CA THR A 9 5.63 -13.22 6.93
C THR A 9 4.38 -13.90 6.33
N ASN A 10 3.16 -13.35 6.46
CA ASN A 10 2.01 -13.93 5.73
C ASN A 10 0.85 -12.97 5.47
N THR A 11 1.12 -11.76 4.96
CA THR A 11 0.05 -10.85 4.50
C THR A 11 -0.40 -11.16 3.07
N GLY A 12 0.37 -11.95 2.32
CA GLY A 12 0.16 -12.19 0.88
C GLY A 12 0.66 -11.05 -0.01
N PHE A 13 1.38 -10.07 0.55
CA PHE A 13 1.94 -8.92 -0.18
C PHE A 13 3.45 -8.84 0.01
N ASP A 14 4.15 -8.71 -1.11
CA ASP A 14 5.59 -8.47 -1.12
C ASP A 14 5.89 -6.97 -1.18
N ILE A 15 6.90 -6.52 -0.44
CA ILE A 15 7.47 -5.18 -0.63
C ILE A 15 7.98 -5.10 -2.06
N GLY A 16 7.61 -4.04 -2.77
CA GLY A 16 7.89 -3.84 -4.19
C GLY A 16 6.74 -4.23 -5.12
N ALA A 17 5.68 -4.89 -4.63
CA ALA A 17 4.50 -5.19 -5.43
C ALA A 17 3.72 -3.91 -5.79
N GLU A 18 3.13 -3.88 -6.98
CA GLU A 18 2.16 -2.85 -7.36
C GLU A 18 0.83 -3.12 -6.66
N VAL A 19 0.34 -2.12 -5.94
CA VAL A 19 -0.83 -2.22 -5.08
C VAL A 19 -1.73 -1.01 -5.21
N GLU A 20 -2.97 -1.17 -4.77
CA GLU A 20 -3.92 -0.08 -4.58
C GLU A 20 -4.42 -0.07 -3.14
N VAL A 21 -4.35 1.10 -2.49
CA VAL A 21 -4.90 1.33 -1.15
C VAL A 21 -6.16 2.16 -1.26
N GLN A 22 -7.29 1.64 -0.75
CA GLN A 22 -8.61 2.27 -0.86
C GLN A 22 -9.26 2.45 0.51
N PRO A 23 -9.95 3.58 0.78
CA PRO A 23 -10.83 3.70 1.94
C PRO A 23 -11.95 2.65 1.87
N ALA A 24 -12.18 1.92 2.97
CA ALA A 24 -13.20 0.86 3.01
C ALA A 24 -14.62 1.38 2.74
N ASN A 25 -14.91 2.63 3.09
CA ASN A 25 -16.24 3.23 2.97
C ASN A 25 -16.44 4.02 1.66
N TYR A 26 -15.35 4.34 0.94
CA TYR A 26 -15.36 5.17 -0.27
C TYR A 26 -14.38 4.62 -1.31
N PRO A 27 -14.72 3.51 -2.00
CA PRO A 27 -13.78 2.78 -2.85
C PRO A 27 -13.40 3.50 -4.16
N ARG A 28 -13.97 4.68 -4.45
CA ARG A 28 -13.70 5.43 -5.70
C ARG A 28 -12.40 6.23 -5.68
N GLU A 29 -11.71 6.29 -4.55
CA GLU A 29 -10.54 7.17 -4.35
C GLU A 29 -9.32 6.35 -3.88
N GLY A 30 -8.95 5.33 -4.65
CA GLY A 30 -7.78 4.51 -4.37
C GLY A 30 -6.48 5.19 -4.79
N VAL A 31 -5.42 4.97 -4.00
CA VAL A 31 -4.05 5.38 -4.36
C VAL A 31 -3.29 4.16 -4.82
N ARG A 32 -2.85 4.18 -6.08
CA ARG A 32 -2.02 3.14 -6.69
C ARG A 32 -0.55 3.48 -6.55
N GLY A 33 0.26 2.45 -6.37
CA GLY A 33 1.71 2.56 -6.40
C GLY A 33 2.39 1.33 -5.85
N ARG A 34 3.70 1.45 -5.69
CA ARG A 34 4.54 0.37 -5.20
C ARG A 34 4.50 0.29 -3.69
N LEU A 35 4.23 -0.90 -3.13
CA LEU A 35 4.28 -1.12 -1.70
C LEU A 35 5.72 -0.97 -1.18
N VAL A 36 5.98 0.00 -0.32
CA VAL A 36 7.32 0.22 0.27
C VAL A 36 7.40 -0.17 1.74
N LEU A 37 6.26 -0.18 2.44
CA LEU A 37 6.17 -0.68 3.81
C LEU A 37 4.78 -1.23 4.10
N LEU A 38 4.75 -2.34 4.83
CA LEU A 38 3.55 -2.92 5.42
C LEU A 38 3.90 -3.44 6.81
N ASP A 39 3.30 -2.83 7.84
CA ASP A 39 3.42 -3.28 9.22
C ASP A 39 2.03 -3.36 9.91
N GLY A 40 2.01 -3.60 11.21
CA GLY A 40 0.77 -3.72 11.98
C GLY A 40 -0.08 -2.45 12.03
N GLU A 41 0.52 -1.28 11.80
CA GLU A 41 -0.12 0.03 12.00
C GLU A 41 -0.33 0.81 10.70
N ARG A 42 0.54 0.61 9.70
CA ARG A 42 0.56 1.43 8.48
C ARG A 42 0.86 0.64 7.21
N VAL A 43 0.40 1.23 6.12
CA VAL A 43 0.76 0.89 4.74
C VAL A 43 1.39 2.13 4.11
N VAL A 44 2.51 1.97 3.43
CA VAL A 44 3.15 3.06 2.69
C VAL A 44 3.34 2.65 1.25
N VAL A 45 2.93 3.52 0.33
CA VAL A 45 3.09 3.31 -1.11
C VAL A 45 3.90 4.43 -1.73
N ALA A 46 4.78 4.07 -2.66
CA ALA A 46 5.45 4.96 -3.58
C ALA A 46 4.53 5.22 -4.77
N HIS A 47 4.00 6.45 -4.86
CA HIS A 47 3.06 6.90 -5.87
C HIS A 47 3.73 7.94 -6.78
N GLU A 48 3.67 7.72 -8.09
CA GLU A 48 4.10 8.70 -9.09
C GLU A 48 2.95 9.66 -9.41
N SER A 49 3.21 10.96 -9.31
CA SER A 49 2.26 12.02 -9.59
C SER A 49 2.83 13.01 -10.60
N ASP A 50 2.09 13.33 -11.67
CA ASP A 50 2.52 14.33 -12.65
C ASP A 50 2.73 15.73 -12.05
N ALA A 51 2.02 16.04 -10.96
CA ALA A 51 2.06 17.35 -10.33
C ALA A 51 3.17 17.49 -9.27
N ALA A 52 3.58 16.38 -8.65
CA ALA A 52 4.43 16.39 -7.46
C ALA A 52 5.63 15.42 -7.52
N GLY A 53 5.74 14.63 -8.58
CA GLY A 53 6.74 13.57 -8.72
C GLY A 53 6.44 12.37 -7.81
N LEU A 54 7.52 11.71 -7.37
CA LEU A 54 7.45 10.54 -6.50
C LEU A 54 7.11 10.94 -5.05
N LEU A 55 6.02 10.38 -4.55
CA LEU A 55 5.53 10.58 -3.18
C LEU A 55 5.49 9.26 -2.41
N HIS A 56 5.86 9.30 -1.12
CA HIS A 56 5.51 8.24 -0.18
C HIS A 56 4.23 8.61 0.55
N VAL A 57 3.14 7.90 0.26
CA VAL A 57 1.83 8.15 0.86
C VAL A 57 1.60 7.14 1.97
N HIS A 58 1.26 7.65 3.17
CA HIS A 58 1.09 6.84 4.38
C HIS A 58 -0.40 6.68 4.71
N PHE A 59 -0.82 5.43 4.91
CA PHE A 59 -2.18 5.09 5.32
C PHE A 59 -2.16 4.35 6.66
N PRO A 60 -3.09 4.65 7.58
CA PRO A 60 -3.35 3.77 8.71
C PRO A 60 -3.92 2.43 8.21
N ARG A 61 -3.61 1.33 8.89
CA ARG A 61 -4.16 -0.01 8.57
C ARG A 61 -5.67 -0.07 8.76
N LEU A 62 -6.20 0.62 9.76
CA LEU A 62 -7.63 0.61 10.07
C LEU A 62 -8.39 1.49 9.07
N GLY A 63 -9.45 0.93 8.47
CA GLY A 63 -10.35 1.66 7.57
C GLY A 63 -9.88 1.71 6.11
N TYR A 64 -8.76 1.06 5.78
CA TYR A 64 -8.24 0.95 4.42
C TYR A 64 -8.11 -0.50 3.99
N LEU A 65 -8.33 -0.74 2.70
CA LEU A 65 -8.17 -2.02 2.04
C LEU A 65 -6.94 -1.96 1.14
N LEU A 66 -6.10 -2.99 1.21
CA LEU A 66 -4.95 -3.18 0.34
C LEU A 66 -5.28 -4.25 -0.70
N ARG A 67 -5.03 -3.97 -1.98
CA ARG A 67 -5.26 -4.89 -3.10
C ARG A 67 -4.04 -4.95 -3.98
N ILE A 68 -3.79 -6.09 -4.62
CA ILE A 68 -2.83 -6.15 -5.73
C ILE A 68 -3.43 -5.34 -6.88
N ALA A 69 -2.66 -4.40 -7.41
CA ALA A 69 -3.07 -3.66 -8.59
C ALA A 69 -2.92 -4.60 -9.79
N ASP A 70 -4.04 -5.03 -10.36
CA ASP A 70 -4.00 -5.75 -11.62
C ASP A 70 -3.64 -4.77 -12.73
N LEU A 71 -2.53 -5.01 -13.43
CA LEU A 71 -2.04 -4.19 -14.53
C LEU A 71 -2.85 -4.43 -15.83
N SER A 72 -3.94 -5.21 -15.79
CA SER A 72 -4.68 -5.66 -16.98
C SER A 72 -5.92 -4.83 -17.36
N ALA A 73 -6.17 -3.69 -16.74
CA ALA A 73 -7.30 -2.81 -17.13
C ALA A 73 -6.80 -1.50 -17.74
N ASP A 74 -6.54 -1.55 -19.05
CA ASP A 74 -6.72 -0.44 -19.99
C ASP A 74 -8.15 -0.53 -20.58
#